data_AF-A0A351FTB8-F1
#
_entry.id   AF-A0A351FTB8-F1
#
_cell.length_a   1.000
_cell.length_b   1.000
_cell.length_c   1.000
_cell.angle_alpha   90.00
_cell.angle_beta   90.00
_cell.angle_gamma   90.00
#
_symmetry.space_group_name_H-M   'P 1'
#
loop_
_entity.id
_entity.type
_entity.pdbx_description
1 polymer ?
#
loop_
_entity_poly.entity_id
_entity_poly.type
_entity_poly.pdbx_seq_one_letter_code
_entity_poly.pdbx_strand_id
1 'polypeptide(L)'
;MQTVRELEFALQLAEQLGYEVRHELLDGAAGGSCEFAGRRWLFVDLALPPHEQLQQVRDSLVADPRFTTLDLDAATRQQWK
;
A
#
# COMPACT_ATOMS: atom_id res chain seq x y z
N MET A 1 6.23 15.15 8.41
CA MET A 1 6.92 14.84 7.12
C MET A 1 7.56 13.44 7.08
N GLN A 2 7.57 12.65 8.17
CA GLN A 2 8.07 11.26 8.16
C GLN A 2 7.08 10.29 7.49
N THR A 3 5.80 10.36 7.86
CA THR A 3 4.72 9.48 7.38
C THR A 3 4.54 9.50 5.86
N VAL A 4 4.76 10.66 5.22
CA VAL A 4 4.66 10.78 3.75
C VAL A 4 5.75 9.97 3.06
N ARG A 5 6.99 9.98 3.58
CA ARG A 5 8.08 9.16 3.03
C ARG A 5 7.82 7.67 3.21
N GLU A 6 7.24 7.29 4.35
CA GLU A 6 6.85 5.90 4.59
C GLU A 6 5.73 5.46 3.63
N LEU A 7 4.78 6.35 3.33
CA LEU A 7 3.73 6.10 2.35
C LEU A 7 4.32 5.94 0.94
N GLU A 8 5.19 6.85 0.51
CA GLU A 8 5.88 6.73 -0.79
C GLU A 8 6.64 5.41 -0.92
N PHE A 9 7.37 5.01 0.12
CA PHE A 9 8.06 3.72 0.15
C PHE A 9 7.08 2.55 0.07
N ALA A 10 5.97 2.59 0.82
CA ALA A 10 4.95 1.54 0.77
C ALA A 10 4.32 1.42 -0.62
N LEU A 11 4.07 2.54 -1.31
CA LEU A 11 3.57 2.54 -2.68
C LEU A 11 4.57 1.93 -3.67
N GLN A 12 5.86 2.20 -3.51
CA GLN A 12 6.91 1.56 -4.32
C GLN A 12 6.92 0.04 -4.15
N LEU A 13 6.73 -0.46 -2.92
CA LEU A 13 6.61 -1.89 -2.69
C LEU A 13 5.36 -2.48 -3.36
N ALA A 14 4.25 -1.75 -3.37
CA ALA A 14 3.04 -2.17 -4.10
C ALA A 14 3.31 -2.32 -5.60
N GLU A 15 3.99 -1.35 -6.21
CA GLU A 15 4.40 -1.42 -7.62
C GLU A 15 5.35 -2.58 -7.89
N GLN A 16 6.31 -2.85 -7.01
CA GLN A 16 7.21 -4.02 -7.12
C GLN A 16 6.48 -5.35 -7.03
N LEU A 17 5.42 -5.43 -6.22
CA LEU A 17 4.55 -6.59 -6.22
C LEU A 17 3.77 -6.68 -7.53
N GLY A 18 3.59 -5.60 -8.28
CA GLY A 18 2.88 -5.51 -9.54
C GLY A 18 1.42 -5.07 -9.37
N TYR A 19 1.14 -4.29 -8.33
CA TYR A 19 -0.06 -3.48 -8.23
C TYR A 19 0.05 -2.25 -9.13
N GLU A 20 -1.09 -1.82 -9.63
CA GLU A 20 -1.27 -0.50 -10.21
C GLU A 20 -1.93 0.40 -9.18
N VAL A 21 -1.18 1.40 -8.74
CA VAL A 21 -1.64 2.33 -7.70
C VAL A 21 -2.53 3.39 -8.34
N ARG A 22 -3.74 3.53 -7.82
CA ARG A 22 -4.67 4.60 -8.20
C ARG A 22 -4.99 5.46 -7.01
N HIS A 23 -4.68 6.74 -7.14
CA HIS A 23 -5.09 7.77 -6.20
C HIS A 23 -6.47 8.26 -6.64
N GLU A 24 -7.49 8.08 -5.80
CA GLU A 24 -8.87 8.40 -6.13
C GLU A 24 -9.54 9.10 -4.95
N LEU A 25 -10.52 9.97 -5.23
CA LEU A 25 -11.37 10.52 -4.17
C LEU A 25 -12.49 9.52 -3.89
N LEU A 26 -12.36 8.77 -2.79
CA LEU A 26 -13.33 7.76 -2.39
C LEU A 26 -14.27 8.25 -1.26
N ASP A 27 -14.19 9.54 -0.90
CA ASP A 27 -15.02 10.19 0.11
C ASP A 27 -14.96 9.49 1.49
N GLY A 28 -13.79 8.98 1.86
CA GLY A 28 -13.59 8.21 3.08
C GLY A 28 -14.04 6.76 3.00
N ALA A 29 -14.57 6.31 1.85
CA ALA A 29 -14.77 4.88 1.61
C ALA A 29 -13.39 4.23 1.51
N ALA A 30 -13.09 3.34 2.45
CA ALA A 30 -11.80 2.65 2.52
C ALA A 30 -11.45 2.02 1.15
N GLY A 31 -10.44 2.59 0.48
CA GLY A 31 -9.66 1.92 -0.57
C GLY A 31 -8.96 0.64 -0.08
N GLY A 32 -8.07 0.10 -0.90
CA GLY A 32 -7.38 -1.16 -0.63
C GLY A 32 -7.00 -1.92 -1.91
N SER A 33 -6.48 -3.13 -1.73
CA SER A 33 -6.11 -4.00 -2.83
C SER A 33 -7.29 -4.79 -3.39
N CYS A 34 -7.38 -4.90 -4.71
CA CYS A 34 -8.29 -5.83 -5.38
C CYS A 34 -7.71 -6.35 -6.70
N GLU A 35 -8.23 -7.46 -7.18
CA GLU A 35 -7.93 -7.96 -8.52
C GLU A 35 -9.16 -7.82 -9.41
N PHE A 36 -9.02 -7.10 -10.53
CA PHE A 36 -10.08 -6.89 -11.50
C PHE A 36 -9.53 -6.89 -12.92
N ALA A 37 -10.20 -7.62 -13.82
CA ALA A 37 -9.79 -7.81 -15.22
C ALA A 37 -8.33 -8.33 -15.36
N GLY A 38 -7.92 -9.24 -14.47
CA GLY A 38 -6.56 -9.80 -14.46
C GLY A 38 -5.46 -8.81 -14.05
N ARG A 39 -5.85 -7.61 -13.57
CA ARG A 39 -4.95 -6.58 -13.07
C ARG A 39 -5.16 -6.41 -11.57
N ARG A 40 -4.07 -6.13 -10.87
CA ARG A 40 -4.09 -5.86 -9.43
C ARG A 40 -4.08 -4.37 -9.23
N TRP A 41 -5.07 -3.89 -8.50
CA TRP A 41 -5.28 -2.49 -8.23
C TRP A 41 -5.04 -2.24 -6.75
N LEU A 42 -4.40 -1.13 -6.44
CA LEU A 42 -4.33 -0.60 -5.09
C LEU A 42 -4.93 0.80 -5.12
N PHE A 43 -6.11 0.96 -4.52
CA PHE A 43 -6.76 2.26 -4.43
C PHE A 43 -6.36 2.97 -3.14
N VAL A 44 -5.86 4.19 -3.28
CA VAL A 44 -5.51 5.08 -2.17
C VAL A 44 -6.48 6.24 -2.17
N ASP A 45 -7.21 6.40 -1.06
CA ASP A 45 -8.17 7.49 -0.94
C ASP A 45 -7.46 8.81 -0.60
N LEU A 46 -7.55 9.77 -1.52
CA LEU A 46 -7.00 11.11 -1.35
C LEU A 46 -7.72 11.95 -0.28
N ALA A 47 -8.94 11.57 0.12
CA ALA A 47 -9.68 12.22 1.19
C ALA A 47 -9.11 11.87 2.59
N LEU A 48 -8.35 10.77 2.71
CA LEU A 48 -7.77 10.34 3.97
C LEU A 48 -6.46 11.07 4.29
N PRO A 49 -6.14 11.31 5.57
CA PRO A 49 -4.84 11.84 5.95
C PRO A 49 -3.71 10.81 5.68
N PRO A 50 -2.45 11.25 5.49
CA PRO A 50 -1.35 10.36 5.07
C PRO A 50 -1.08 9.15 5.97
N HIS A 51 -1.40 9.23 7.26
CA HIS A 51 -1.22 8.12 8.19
C HIS A 51 -2.27 7.02 8.00
N GLU A 52 -3.50 7.39 7.67
CA GLU A 52 -4.57 6.44 7.33
C GLU A 52 -4.33 5.82 5.96
N GLN A 53 -3.89 6.62 4.97
CA GLN A 53 -3.44 6.09 3.68
C GLN A 53 -2.30 5.07 3.84
N LEU A 54 -1.29 5.40 4.66
CA LEU A 54 -0.17 4.50 4.95
C LEU A 54 -0.65 3.21 5.59
N GLN A 55 -1.57 3.29 6.56
CA GLN A 55 -2.12 2.09 7.20
C GLN A 55 -2.86 1.21 6.20
N GLN A 56 -3.72 1.80 5.36
CA GLN A 56 -4.45 1.09 4.31
C GLN A 56 -3.52 0.38 3.31
N VAL A 57 -2.47 1.06 2.86
CA VAL A 57 -1.47 0.47 1.96
C VAL A 57 -0.73 -0.67 2.65
N ARG A 58 -0.29 -0.47 3.91
CA ARG A 58 0.39 -1.53 4.69
C ARG A 58 -0.49 -2.76 4.86
N ASP A 59 -1.74 -2.58 5.27
CA ASP A 59 -2.70 -3.67 5.48
C ASP A 59 -2.92 -4.45 4.18
N SER A 60 -3.06 -3.74 3.05
CA SER A 60 -3.22 -4.34 1.72
C SER A 60 -2.00 -5.15 1.28
N LEU A 61 -0.79 -4.70 1.61
CA LEU A 61 0.45 -5.37 1.26
C LEU A 61 0.72 -6.57 2.16
N VAL A 62 0.53 -6.45 3.48
CA VAL A 62 0.71 -7.56 4.42
C VAL A 62 -0.28 -8.70 4.15
N ALA A 63 -1.49 -8.38 3.71
CA ALA A 63 -2.48 -9.37 3.28
C ALA A 63 -2.09 -10.11 1.98
N ASP A 64 -1.18 -9.56 1.16
CA ASP A 64 -0.69 -10.21 -0.05
C ASP A 64 0.39 -11.24 0.28
N PRO A 65 0.19 -12.55 -0.02
CA PRO A 65 1.19 -13.58 0.25
C PRO A 65 2.56 -13.30 -0.39
N ARG A 66 2.59 -12.57 -1.51
CA ARG A 66 3.81 -12.20 -2.24
C ARG A 66 4.63 -11.14 -1.51
N PHE A 67 4.07 -10.43 -0.52
CA PHE A 67 4.85 -9.50 0.29
C PHE A 67 6.07 -10.19 0.95
N THR A 68 5.92 -11.47 1.31
CA THR A 68 7.03 -12.28 1.86
C THR A 68 8.20 -12.48 0.89
N THR A 69 7.96 -12.38 -0.42
CA THR A 69 8.98 -12.55 -1.47
C THR A 69 9.77 -11.27 -1.74
N LEU A 70 9.37 -10.12 -1.18
CA LEU A 70 10.16 -8.90 -1.29
C LEU A 70 11.45 -9.03 -0.47
N ASP A 71 12.55 -8.63 -1.08
CA ASP A 71 13.85 -8.53 -0.40
C ASP A 71 13.90 -7.21 0.38
N LEU A 72 13.25 -7.24 1.54
CA LEU A 72 13.23 -6.15 2.51
C LEU A 72 14.29 -6.41 3.58
N ASP A 73 15.02 -5.36 3.95
CA ASP A 73 15.95 -5.44 5.07
C ASP A 73 15.23 -5.74 6.41
N ALA A 74 16.00 -6.22 7.38
CA ALA A 74 15.45 -6.66 8.66
C ALA A 74 14.76 -5.54 9.47
N ALA A 75 15.23 -4.29 9.36
CA ALA A 75 14.64 -3.16 10.08
C ALA A 75 13.28 -2.81 9.46
N THR A 76 13.20 -2.76 8.13
CA THR A 76 11.95 -2.57 7.40
C THR A 76 10.96 -3.69 7.71
N ARG A 77 11.36 -4.97 7.70
CA ARG A 77 10.46 -6.08 8.06
C ARG A 77 9.92 -5.97 9.50
N GLN A 78 10.73 -5.50 10.45
CA GLN A 78 10.29 -5.34 11.85
C GLN A 78 9.27 -4.21 12.02
N GLN A 79 9.30 -3.20 11.15
CA GLN A 79 8.37 -2.07 11.16
C GLN A 79 6.99 -2.42 10.57
N TRP A 80 6.88 -3.55 9.87
CA TRP A 80 5.67 -4.02 9.19
C TRP A 80 5.05 -5.27 9.86
N LYS A 81 5.59 -5.69 11.01
CA LYS A 81 5.01 -6.72 11.89
C LYS A 81 4.08 -6.09 12.92
#